data_AF-A0A820APS7-F1
#
_entry.id   AF-A0A820APS7-F1
#
_cell.length_a   1.000
_cell.length_b   1.000
_cell.length_c   1.000
_cell.angle_alpha   90.00
_cell.angle_beta   90.00
_cell.angle_gamma   90.00
#
_symmetry.space_group_name_H-M   'P 1'
#
loop_
_entity.id
_entity.type
_entity.pdbx_description
1 polymer ?
#
loop_
_entity_poly.entity_id
_entity_poly.type
_entity_poly.pdbx_seq_one_letter_code
_entity_poly.pdbx_strand_id
1 'polypeptide(L)'
;GLQGGLAIVFDWICPKIVHFVFIVYRYRKRHINTIQPTDLAGNGTIEHINTNTQTSPSNSELTTTNTTTSTNVVRSARYYLKIILICVLILCIITSLIVFSIVIAQQSKNQASTISTITTSLTDSTISVVTATMKSSITSTTMTVTTTNKSTCQLKVQSITIERQWYLEYIEAHAIGDFNGDNRLDIAFVDNQNWGMNVLVGNGNGSFGARIISLQNQVEGLKKLSVGDFNNDYKLDLAATDPSNNHIVIFLGNGAGSFEIKQKLQEARFSVPESITIGDFNNDNYSDIVVTFHEKNQFNLFLNNRDGTFRKEWPIKTGPNSYPSNLVVADFNCDNHQDIAVVNVYAKNIGIFIGDGNKNFEPQKTSFTGGGEQYPLDLAVGDFNSDNILDIVVSYLNTNYINVMFGYGNGSVGDAKIFITGTYTEPNQIIVSDFNNDQYLDIGFGNSGRSLNVLFGFGNGNFELQTVFPTRFESTSYWIGVGDFNGDGHEDIICANGNDPSYDVFLITCEQKLN
;
A
#
# COMPACT_ATOMS: atom_id res chain seq x y z
N GLY A 1 25.42 -22.43 29.04
CA GLY A 1 25.09 -21.60 30.21
C GLY A 1 23.65 -21.76 30.66
N LEU A 2 22.68 -21.29 29.87
CA LEU A 2 21.27 -21.16 30.29
C LEU A 2 20.39 -22.42 30.21
N GLN A 3 20.74 -23.45 29.42
CA GLN A 3 20.03 -24.74 29.50
C GLN A 3 20.28 -25.48 30.82
N GLY A 4 21.44 -25.26 31.46
CA GLY A 4 21.77 -25.87 32.74
C GLY A 4 21.03 -25.23 33.92
N GLY A 5 20.79 -23.92 33.90
CA GLY A 5 20.12 -23.21 35.00
C GLY A 5 18.61 -23.48 35.09
N LEU A 6 17.94 -23.60 33.94
CA LEU A 6 16.50 -23.88 33.86
C LEU A 6 16.15 -25.33 34.25
N ALA A 7 17.01 -26.30 33.93
CA ALA A 7 16.85 -27.69 34.36
C ALA A 7 16.93 -27.83 35.89
N ILE A 8 17.84 -27.08 36.54
CA ILE A 8 18.03 -27.12 38.01
C ILE A 8 16.80 -26.59 38.76
N VAL A 9 16.11 -25.57 38.24
CA VAL A 9 14.90 -25.01 38.87
C VAL A 9 13.71 -25.96 38.71
N PHE A 10 13.58 -26.60 37.53
CA PHE A 10 12.54 -27.60 37.28
C PHE A 10 12.74 -28.87 38.11
N ASP A 11 13.98 -29.36 38.22
CA ASP A 11 14.34 -30.54 39.02
C ASP A 11 14.21 -30.29 40.53
N TRP A 12 14.27 -29.04 41.00
CA TRP A 12 14.10 -28.72 42.42
C TRP A 12 12.63 -28.54 42.84
N ILE A 13 11.78 -28.02 41.95
CA ILE A 13 10.39 -27.67 42.25
C ILE A 13 9.44 -28.85 42.03
N CYS A 14 9.60 -29.61 40.94
CA CYS A 14 8.71 -30.72 40.60
C CYS A 14 8.65 -31.82 41.68
N PRO A 15 9.76 -32.32 42.25
CA PRO A 15 9.71 -33.37 43.27
C PRO A 15 9.02 -32.91 44.55
N LYS A 16 9.14 -31.62 44.91
CA LYS A 16 8.52 -31.06 46.14
C LYS A 16 7.01 -30.92 46.00
N ILE A 17 6.53 -30.55 44.82
CA ILE A 17 5.08 -30.48 44.53
C ILE A 17 4.48 -31.89 44.52
N VAL A 18 5.15 -32.87 43.89
CA VAL A 18 4.71 -34.28 43.89
C VAL A 18 4.71 -34.89 45.29
N HIS A 19 5.73 -34.59 46.11
CA HIS A 19 5.80 -35.04 47.51
C HIS A 19 4.67 -34.44 48.36
N PHE A 20 4.33 -33.16 48.14
CA PHE A 20 3.24 -32.50 48.84
C PHE A 20 1.86 -33.09 48.47
N VAL A 21 1.64 -33.38 47.18
CA VAL A 21 0.44 -34.08 46.71
C VAL A 21 0.34 -35.50 47.29
N PHE A 22 1.46 -36.21 47.42
CA PHE A 22 1.50 -37.54 48.04
C PHE A 22 1.22 -37.52 49.55
N ILE A 23 1.68 -36.50 50.27
CA ILE A 23 1.38 -36.29 51.70
C ILE A 23 -0.12 -36.04 51.89
N VAL A 24 -0.73 -35.17 51.07
CA VAL A 24 -2.16 -34.88 51.11
C VAL A 24 -3.00 -36.12 50.73
N TYR A 25 -2.54 -36.92 49.76
CA TYR A 25 -3.19 -38.17 49.38
C TYR A 25 -3.11 -39.25 50.47
N ARG A 26 -1.95 -39.40 51.16
CA ARG A 26 -1.81 -40.31 52.30
C ARG A 26 -2.62 -39.87 53.52
N TYR A 27 -2.76 -38.57 53.76
CA TYR A 27 -3.63 -38.03 54.81
C TYR A 27 -5.10 -38.37 54.54
N ARG A 28 -5.53 -38.32 53.27
CA ARG A 28 -6.88 -38.72 52.83
C ARG A 28 -7.11 -40.24 52.93
N LYS A 29 -6.12 -41.08 52.62
CA LYS A 29 -6.23 -42.56 52.69
C LYS A 29 -6.33 -43.08 54.13
N ARG A 30 -5.72 -42.39 55.11
CA ARG A 30 -5.78 -42.76 56.54
C ARG A 30 -7.14 -42.50 57.20
N HIS A 31 -7.98 -41.63 56.64
CA HIS A 31 -9.29 -41.27 57.21
C HIS A 31 -10.50 -41.90 56.49
N ILE A 32 -10.28 -42.70 55.43
CA ILE A 32 -11.37 -43.36 54.67
C ILE A 32 -11.57 -44.84 55.07
N ASN A 33 -10.62 -45.47 55.78
CA ASN A 33 -10.71 -46.90 56.12
C ASN A 33 -11.56 -47.25 57.37
N THR A 34 -12.36 -46.32 57.91
CA THR A 34 -13.21 -46.54 59.10
C THR A 34 -14.71 -46.61 58.80
N ILE A 35 -15.13 -46.84 57.55
CA ILE A 35 -16.55 -46.97 57.22
C ILE A 35 -16.76 -48.25 56.39
N GLN A 36 -17.42 -49.24 57.00
CA GLN A 36 -17.91 -50.47 56.35
C GLN A 36 -19.14 -50.15 55.47
N PRO A 37 -19.39 -50.90 54.38
CA PRO A 37 -20.45 -50.59 53.42
C PRO A 37 -21.76 -51.34 53.73
N THR A 38 -22.90 -50.66 53.59
CA THR A 38 -24.18 -51.31 53.31
C THR A 38 -24.97 -50.52 52.28
N ASP A 39 -25.00 -51.10 51.08
CA ASP A 39 -26.05 -51.18 50.06
C ASP A 39 -26.72 -49.92 49.50
N LEU A 40 -26.33 -49.69 48.24
CA LEU A 40 -27.07 -49.05 47.15
C LEU A 40 -28.33 -49.85 46.80
N ALA A 41 -29.45 -49.17 46.57
CA ALA A 41 -30.32 -49.37 45.39
C ALA A 41 -31.55 -48.44 45.47
N GLY A 42 -31.85 -47.72 44.37
CA GLY A 42 -33.10 -46.97 44.26
C GLY A 42 -33.09 -45.92 43.14
N ASN A 43 -33.10 -46.41 41.90
CA ASN A 43 -33.34 -45.64 40.66
C ASN A 43 -34.71 -44.93 40.66
N GLY A 44 -34.81 -43.86 39.85
CA GLY A 44 -36.08 -43.39 39.25
C GLY A 44 -36.19 -41.86 39.21
N THR A 45 -35.71 -41.19 38.16
CA THR A 45 -36.44 -40.73 36.95
C THR A 45 -37.35 -39.49 37.11
N ILE A 46 -36.88 -38.40 36.47
CA ILE A 46 -37.53 -37.40 35.58
C ILE A 46 -38.96 -36.90 35.91
N GLU A 47 -39.14 -35.58 36.11
CA GLU A 47 -39.86 -34.64 35.19
C GLU A 47 -40.30 -33.30 35.84
N HIS A 48 -40.08 -32.24 35.04
CA HIS A 48 -40.86 -31.01 34.78
C HIS A 48 -41.62 -30.22 35.87
N ILE A 49 -41.15 -28.97 36.05
CA ILE A 49 -41.83 -27.68 35.81
C ILE A 49 -43.12 -27.29 36.59
N ASN A 50 -42.95 -26.19 37.35
CA ASN A 50 -43.80 -25.00 37.54
C ASN A 50 -44.74 -24.77 38.75
N THR A 51 -44.44 -23.60 39.35
CA THR A 51 -45.30 -22.47 39.80
C THR A 51 -46.14 -22.55 41.07
N ASN A 52 -45.87 -21.55 41.93
CA ASN A 52 -46.80 -20.73 42.74
C ASN A 52 -47.60 -21.49 43.83
N THR A 53 -47.79 -21.05 45.07
CA THR A 53 -47.70 -19.74 45.74
C THR A 53 -47.97 -19.96 47.25
N GLN A 54 -47.52 -19.02 48.07
CA GLN A 54 -48.14 -18.57 49.33
C GLN A 54 -47.92 -19.28 50.69
N THR A 55 -47.81 -18.38 51.70
CA THR A 55 -48.14 -18.40 53.14
C THR A 55 -47.19 -19.02 54.19
N SER A 56 -46.71 -18.14 55.07
CA SER A 56 -46.31 -18.37 56.48
C SER A 56 -47.54 -18.16 57.40
N PRO A 57 -47.57 -18.46 58.73
CA PRO A 57 -46.48 -18.83 59.66
C PRO A 57 -46.83 -19.93 60.73
N SER A 58 -45.87 -20.18 61.64
CA SER A 58 -46.00 -20.55 63.08
C SER A 58 -45.60 -21.97 63.57
N ASN A 59 -44.50 -21.97 64.33
CA ASN A 59 -44.12 -22.71 65.56
C ASN A 59 -44.46 -24.20 65.75
N SER A 60 -43.41 -25.02 65.86
CA SER A 60 -43.09 -25.72 67.13
C SER A 60 -41.67 -26.29 67.10
N GLU A 61 -40.96 -26.09 68.20
CA GLU A 61 -39.61 -26.59 68.45
C GLU A 61 -39.60 -28.12 68.55
N LEU A 62 -38.63 -28.76 67.87
CA LEU A 62 -38.02 -29.98 68.38
C LEU A 62 -36.52 -29.95 68.08
N THR A 63 -35.79 -29.70 69.16
CA THR A 63 -34.34 -29.82 69.28
C THR A 63 -33.88 -31.23 68.93
N THR A 64 -33.16 -31.35 67.83
CA THR A 64 -32.13 -32.40 67.65
C THR A 64 -30.81 -31.72 67.29
N THR A 65 -30.12 -31.29 68.34
CA THR A 65 -28.67 -31.08 68.31
C THR A 65 -28.00 -32.39 67.94
N ASN A 66 -27.41 -32.46 66.74
CA ASN A 66 -26.11 -33.07 66.44
C ASN A 66 -26.03 -33.44 64.95
N THR A 67 -25.43 -32.57 64.13
CA THR A 67 -24.74 -32.91 62.85
C THR A 67 -24.14 -31.70 62.11
N THR A 68 -24.14 -30.49 62.67
CA THR A 68 -23.68 -29.26 61.97
C THR A 68 -22.20 -28.93 62.11
N THR A 69 -21.41 -29.70 62.86
CA THR A 69 -19.95 -29.44 63.03
C THR A 69 -19.06 -30.17 62.03
N SER A 70 -19.50 -31.23 61.35
CA SER A 70 -18.65 -31.96 60.37
C SER A 70 -18.82 -31.48 58.92
N THR A 71 -20.02 -31.00 58.53
CA THR A 71 -20.30 -30.53 57.18
C THR A 71 -19.75 -29.12 56.90
N ASN A 72 -19.68 -28.25 57.91
CA ASN A 72 -19.14 -26.91 57.79
C ASN A 72 -17.60 -26.87 57.68
N VAL A 73 -16.88 -27.80 58.32
CA VAL A 73 -15.41 -27.94 58.22
C VAL A 73 -15.01 -28.49 56.84
N VAL A 74 -15.78 -29.42 56.27
CA VAL A 74 -15.51 -29.96 54.92
C VAL A 74 -15.84 -28.94 53.81
N ARG A 75 -16.88 -28.12 53.99
CA ARG A 75 -17.21 -27.03 53.04
C ARG A 75 -16.16 -25.91 53.05
N SER A 76 -15.70 -25.49 54.23
CA SER A 76 -14.66 -24.47 54.35
C SER A 76 -13.31 -24.97 53.83
N ALA A 77 -12.93 -26.23 54.09
CA ALA A 77 -11.71 -26.82 53.51
C ALA A 77 -11.74 -26.90 51.95
N ARG A 78 -12.90 -27.21 51.34
CA ARG A 78 -13.06 -27.17 49.87
C ARG A 78 -12.99 -25.75 49.30
N TYR A 79 -13.45 -24.76 50.06
CA TYR A 79 -13.40 -23.35 49.67
C TYR A 79 -11.96 -22.82 49.69
N TYR A 80 -11.19 -23.10 50.74
CA TYR A 80 -9.77 -22.75 50.82
C TYR A 80 -8.92 -23.49 49.77
N LEU A 81 -9.23 -24.76 49.47
CA LEU A 81 -8.54 -25.51 48.42
C LEU A 81 -8.77 -24.89 47.03
N LYS A 82 -9.99 -24.43 46.73
CA LYS A 82 -10.29 -23.72 45.47
C LYS A 82 -9.56 -22.38 45.38
N ILE A 83 -9.51 -21.62 46.47
CA ILE A 83 -8.76 -20.35 46.50
C ILE A 83 -7.27 -20.60 46.25
N ILE A 84 -6.68 -21.61 46.91
CA ILE A 84 -5.27 -21.97 46.72
C ILE A 84 -5.00 -22.39 45.27
N LEU A 85 -5.88 -23.19 44.66
CA LEU A 85 -5.78 -23.58 43.24
C LEU A 85 -5.86 -22.38 42.29
N ILE A 86 -6.75 -21.42 42.56
CA ILE A 86 -6.87 -20.19 41.78
C ILE A 86 -5.62 -19.32 41.94
N CYS A 87 -5.10 -19.17 43.16
CA CYS A 87 -3.85 -18.43 43.41
C CYS A 87 -2.66 -19.06 42.69
N VAL A 88 -2.55 -20.40 42.67
CA VAL A 88 -1.50 -21.11 41.93
C VAL A 88 -1.65 -20.91 40.42
N LEU A 89 -2.88 -20.96 39.90
CA LEU A 89 -3.14 -20.71 38.48
C LEU A 89 -2.76 -19.26 38.07
N ILE A 90 -3.13 -18.28 38.89
CA ILE A 90 -2.76 -16.87 38.69
C ILE A 90 -1.24 -16.70 38.73
N LEU A 91 -0.56 -17.35 39.67
CA LEU A 91 0.89 -17.29 39.77
C LEU A 91 1.57 -17.90 38.53
N CYS A 92 1.05 -19.01 38.00
CA CYS A 92 1.54 -19.62 36.75
C CYS A 92 1.30 -18.74 35.52
N ILE A 93 0.18 -18.00 35.47
CA ILE A 93 -0.10 -17.05 34.38
C ILE A 93 0.86 -15.86 34.46
N ILE A 94 1.08 -15.31 35.67
CA ILE A 94 2.01 -14.20 35.89
C ILE A 94 3.45 -14.61 35.53
N THR A 95 3.91 -15.80 35.93
CA THR A 95 5.25 -16.27 35.56
C THR A 95 5.37 -16.51 34.06
N SER A 96 4.33 -17.03 33.39
CA SER A 96 4.31 -17.20 31.94
C SER A 96 4.36 -15.86 31.20
N LEU A 97 3.63 -14.85 31.69
CA LEU A 97 3.65 -13.49 31.12
C LEU A 97 5.00 -12.82 31.32
N ILE A 98 5.63 -12.95 32.50
CA ILE A 98 6.97 -12.41 32.76
C ILE A 98 8.02 -13.10 31.87
N VAL A 99 7.95 -14.42 31.70
CA VAL A 99 8.83 -15.14 30.77
C VAL A 99 8.62 -14.68 29.34
N PHE A 100 7.37 -14.49 28.92
CA PHE A 100 7.05 -13.97 27.58
C PHE A 100 7.58 -12.54 27.38
N SER A 101 7.43 -11.65 28.35
CA SER A 101 8.00 -10.30 28.32
C SER A 101 9.52 -10.29 28.28
N ILE A 102 10.19 -11.20 29.01
CA ILE A 102 11.65 -11.36 28.98
C ILE A 102 12.09 -11.91 27.63
N VAL A 103 11.38 -12.89 27.05
CA VAL A 103 11.67 -13.44 25.71
C VAL A 103 11.54 -12.36 24.64
N ILE A 104 10.50 -11.53 24.68
CA ILE A 104 10.33 -10.37 23.78
C ILE A 104 11.45 -9.34 23.99
N ALA A 105 11.80 -9.03 25.25
CA ALA A 105 12.87 -8.10 25.57
C ALA A 105 14.28 -8.62 25.21
N GLN A 106 14.45 -9.93 25.06
CA GLN A 106 15.71 -10.57 24.62
C GLN A 106 15.76 -10.74 23.10
N GLN A 107 14.61 -10.93 22.42
CA GLN A 107 14.51 -10.84 20.96
C GLN A 107 14.84 -9.42 20.45
N SER A 108 14.49 -8.37 21.19
CA SER A 108 14.83 -6.99 20.80
C SER A 108 16.32 -6.63 20.97
N LYS A 109 17.10 -7.42 21.74
CA LYS A 109 18.52 -7.17 21.99
C LYS A 109 19.49 -8.05 21.18
N ASN A 110 19.00 -9.11 20.52
CA ASN A 110 19.83 -10.09 19.80
C ASN A 110 19.50 -10.22 18.30
N GLN A 111 19.18 -9.12 17.60
CA GLN A 111 19.17 -9.13 16.13
C GLN A 111 20.53 -8.74 15.58
N ALA A 112 21.41 -9.73 15.48
CA ALA A 112 22.44 -9.74 14.46
C ALA A 112 21.78 -10.12 13.13
N SER A 113 22.08 -9.37 12.07
CA SER A 113 21.58 -9.58 10.70
C SER A 113 21.83 -11.01 10.22
N THR A 114 20.77 -11.79 10.02
CA THR A 114 20.85 -13.12 9.38
C THR A 114 20.67 -12.95 7.87
N ILE A 115 21.75 -13.13 7.11
CA ILE A 115 21.69 -13.19 5.64
C ILE A 115 21.33 -14.63 5.26
N SER A 116 20.13 -14.84 4.69
CA SER A 116 19.75 -16.10 4.09
C SER A 116 19.72 -15.94 2.57
N THR A 117 20.62 -16.61 1.86
CA THR A 117 20.62 -16.68 0.39
C THR A 117 19.91 -17.95 -0.05
N ILE A 118 18.84 -17.81 -0.83
CA ILE A 118 18.19 -18.93 -1.53
C ILE A 118 18.37 -18.71 -3.03
N THR A 119 18.97 -19.69 -3.71
CA THR A 119 19.19 -19.68 -5.15
C THR A 119 18.36 -20.80 -5.77
N THR A 120 17.47 -20.48 -6.72
CA THR A 120 16.78 -21.49 -7.54
C THR A 120 16.97 -21.15 -9.01
N SER A 121 17.45 -22.13 -9.78
CA SER A 121 17.60 -22.03 -11.24
C SER A 121 16.38 -22.65 -11.91
N LEU A 122 15.67 -21.87 -12.72
CA LEU A 122 14.78 -22.38 -13.76
C LEU A 122 15.42 -21.99 -15.09
N THR A 123 15.33 -22.87 -16.08
CA THR A 123 16.00 -22.74 -17.39
C THR A 123 16.01 -21.29 -17.90
N ASP A 124 17.23 -20.78 -18.15
CA ASP A 124 17.62 -19.43 -18.62
C ASP A 124 17.47 -18.24 -17.64
N SER A 125 17.22 -18.47 -16.35
CA SER A 125 17.19 -17.42 -15.31
C SER A 125 17.73 -17.88 -13.95
N THR A 126 18.44 -16.99 -13.26
CA THR A 126 18.90 -17.21 -11.87
C THR A 126 18.20 -16.23 -10.93
N ILE A 127 17.49 -16.76 -9.93
CA ILE A 127 16.87 -15.97 -8.86
C ILE A 127 17.74 -16.10 -7.61
N SER A 128 18.15 -14.97 -7.02
CA SER A 128 18.85 -14.94 -5.73
C SER A 128 18.16 -13.96 -4.77
N VAL A 129 17.76 -14.45 -3.60
CA VAL A 129 17.07 -13.65 -2.57
C VAL A 129 18.04 -13.36 -1.43
N VAL A 130 18.17 -12.09 -1.03
CA VAL A 130 18.95 -11.61 0.12
C VAL A 130 18.06 -10.76 1.01
N THR A 131 17.86 -11.19 2.25
CA THR A 131 17.04 -10.47 3.24
C THR A 131 17.95 -9.70 4.22
N ALA A 132 17.70 -8.41 4.43
CA ALA A 132 18.41 -7.58 5.41
C ALA A 132 17.42 -6.81 6.30
N THR A 133 17.47 -7.03 7.61
CA THR A 133 16.67 -6.29 8.60
C THR A 133 17.42 -5.03 9.03
N MET A 134 16.88 -3.85 8.70
CA MET A 134 17.44 -2.55 9.08
C MET A 134 16.88 -2.09 10.42
N LYS A 135 17.65 -1.29 11.16
CA LYS A 135 17.36 -0.90 12.55
C LYS A 135 16.44 0.32 12.63
N SER A 136 15.28 0.26 11.98
CA SER A 136 14.18 1.25 12.09
C SER A 136 12.98 0.78 11.27
N SER A 137 11.93 0.22 11.88
CA SER A 137 10.54 0.04 11.36
C SER A 137 10.30 -0.25 9.85
N ILE A 138 11.31 -0.73 9.12
CA ILE A 138 11.39 -0.92 7.67
C ILE A 138 12.28 -2.14 7.46
N THR A 139 11.77 -3.12 6.72
CA THR A 139 12.51 -4.33 6.35
C THR A 139 12.76 -4.32 4.84
N SER A 140 14.03 -4.37 4.43
CA SER A 140 14.41 -4.46 3.02
C SER A 140 14.71 -5.91 2.64
N THR A 141 14.20 -6.41 1.52
CA THR A 141 14.59 -7.71 0.97
C THR A 141 14.88 -7.55 -0.51
N THR A 142 16.10 -7.86 -0.92
CA THR A 142 16.53 -7.80 -2.30
C THR A 142 16.27 -9.16 -2.96
N MET A 143 15.58 -9.17 -4.10
CA MET A 143 15.43 -10.34 -4.96
C MET A 143 16.04 -10.01 -6.33
N THR A 144 17.18 -10.58 -6.64
CA THR A 144 17.78 -10.39 -7.97
C THR A 144 17.17 -11.40 -8.93
N VAL A 145 16.57 -10.94 -10.03
CA VAL A 145 16.00 -11.78 -11.09
C VAL A 145 16.76 -11.49 -12.38
N THR A 146 17.74 -12.32 -12.72
CA THR A 146 18.45 -12.17 -14.00
C THR A 146 17.62 -12.81 -15.11
N THR A 147 17.02 -12.00 -15.98
CA THR A 147 16.38 -12.45 -17.21
C THR A 147 17.37 -12.35 -18.36
N THR A 148 17.69 -13.48 -19.00
CA THR A 148 18.53 -13.45 -20.21
C THR A 148 17.62 -13.18 -21.40
N ASN A 149 17.43 -11.91 -21.77
CA ASN A 149 16.75 -11.58 -23.01
C ASN A 149 17.77 -11.30 -24.14
N LYS A 150 17.32 -11.11 -25.38
CA LYS A 150 18.22 -10.70 -26.48
C LYS A 150 18.82 -9.30 -26.24
N SER A 151 18.16 -8.49 -25.41
CA SER A 151 18.68 -7.32 -24.70
C SER A 151 19.51 -7.76 -23.48
N THR A 152 20.72 -7.25 -23.32
CA THR A 152 21.73 -7.71 -22.34
C THR A 152 21.48 -7.21 -20.91
N CYS A 153 20.23 -6.89 -20.57
CA CYS A 153 19.90 -6.27 -19.30
C CYS A 153 19.73 -7.28 -18.16
N GLN A 154 20.34 -6.99 -17.02
CA GLN A 154 20.17 -7.75 -15.79
C GLN A 154 19.32 -6.94 -14.80
N LEU A 155 18.08 -7.36 -14.55
CA LEU A 155 17.23 -6.62 -13.63
C LEU A 155 17.45 -7.05 -12.17
N LYS A 156 17.69 -6.07 -11.29
CA LYS A 156 17.86 -6.31 -9.85
C LYS A 156 16.68 -5.72 -9.09
N VAL A 157 15.81 -6.58 -8.54
CA VAL A 157 14.65 -6.11 -7.79
C VAL A 157 15.01 -5.93 -6.31
N GLN A 158 14.71 -4.76 -5.75
CA GLN A 158 14.84 -4.45 -4.34
C GLN A 158 13.47 -4.13 -3.74
N SER A 159 12.90 -5.08 -3.00
CA SER A 159 11.63 -4.88 -2.29
C SER A 159 11.87 -4.17 -0.96
N ILE A 160 11.08 -3.13 -0.69
CA ILE A 160 11.11 -2.37 0.56
C ILE A 160 9.75 -2.52 1.24
N THR A 161 9.73 -3.33 2.28
CA THR A 161 8.54 -3.48 3.12
C THR A 161 8.59 -2.40 4.20
N ILE A 162 7.59 -1.52 4.18
CA ILE A 162 7.34 -0.62 5.30
C ILE A 162 6.58 -1.46 6.32
N GLU A 163 7.16 -1.74 7.49
CA GLU A 163 6.47 -2.56 8.48
C GLU A 163 5.20 -1.83 8.96
N ARG A 164 4.02 -2.38 8.66
CA ARG A 164 2.77 -1.98 9.30
C ARG A 164 2.31 -3.00 10.32
N GLN A 165 1.72 -2.48 11.39
CA GLN A 165 0.83 -3.25 12.24
C GLN A 165 -0.61 -2.96 11.77
N TRP A 166 -1.30 -4.00 11.31
CA TRP A 166 -2.75 -4.09 11.07
C TRP A 166 -3.30 -3.66 9.68
N TYR A 167 -4.25 -4.50 9.24
CA TYR A 167 -4.96 -4.51 7.97
C TYR A 167 -6.09 -3.48 7.95
N LEU A 168 -6.08 -2.58 6.97
CA LEU A 168 -7.18 -2.27 6.04
C LEU A 168 -6.97 -0.88 5.40
N GLU A 169 -7.05 -0.90 4.06
CA GLU A 169 -7.36 0.17 3.10
C GLU A 169 -6.26 1.14 2.59
N TYR A 170 -6.50 1.53 1.33
CA TYR A 170 -5.59 1.81 0.21
C TYR A 170 -4.62 2.97 0.45
N ILE A 171 -3.40 2.88 -0.11
CA ILE A 171 -2.60 4.08 -0.36
C ILE A 171 -3.11 4.65 -1.68
N GLU A 172 -3.79 5.79 -1.63
CA GLU A 172 -4.51 6.32 -2.79
C GLU A 172 -3.66 7.30 -3.60
N ALA A 173 -2.91 8.16 -2.92
CA ALA A 173 -2.17 9.24 -3.58
C ALA A 173 -0.68 9.21 -3.21
N HIS A 174 0.15 9.33 -4.24
CA HIS A 174 1.60 9.19 -4.19
C HIS A 174 2.27 10.18 -5.12
N ALA A 175 3.47 10.61 -4.76
CA ALA A 175 4.32 11.49 -5.53
C ALA A 175 5.80 11.18 -5.27
N ILE A 176 6.62 11.39 -6.29
CA ILE A 176 8.09 11.21 -6.22
C ILE A 176 8.73 12.59 -6.35
N GLY A 177 9.76 12.84 -5.53
CA GLY A 177 10.54 14.08 -5.60
C GLY A 177 11.53 14.17 -4.44
N ASP A 178 12.48 15.09 -4.52
CA ASP A 178 13.35 15.43 -3.40
C ASP A 178 12.61 16.41 -2.46
N PHE A 179 11.89 15.88 -1.47
CA PHE A 179 11.07 16.70 -0.57
C PHE A 179 11.87 17.28 0.60
N ASN A 180 13.12 16.84 0.79
CA ASN A 180 13.97 17.22 1.92
C ASN A 180 15.26 17.96 1.53
N GLY A 181 15.50 18.16 0.23
CA GLY A 181 16.64 18.91 -0.32
C GLY A 181 17.97 18.15 -0.28
N ASP A 182 17.97 16.82 -0.19
CA ASP A 182 19.18 16.00 -0.11
C ASP A 182 19.66 15.45 -1.46
N ASN A 183 18.99 15.82 -2.56
CA ASN A 183 19.18 15.39 -3.94
C ASN A 183 18.97 13.89 -4.17
N ARG A 184 18.11 13.26 -3.37
CA ARG A 184 17.70 11.86 -3.57
C ARG A 184 16.18 11.81 -3.65
N LEU A 185 15.67 10.87 -4.44
CA LEU A 185 14.23 10.73 -4.61
C LEU A 185 13.59 10.19 -3.33
N ASP A 186 12.65 10.95 -2.80
CA ASP A 186 11.75 10.58 -1.72
C ASP A 186 10.36 10.20 -2.29
N ILE A 187 9.50 9.63 -1.44
CA ILE A 187 8.11 9.34 -1.77
C ILE A 187 7.18 10.09 -0.82
N ALA A 188 6.38 11.00 -1.34
CA ALA A 188 5.25 11.57 -0.61
C ALA A 188 4.00 10.71 -0.82
N PHE A 189 3.27 10.39 0.24
CA PHE A 189 2.04 9.60 0.16
C PHE A 189 1.06 9.89 1.30
N VAL A 190 -0.24 9.71 1.04
CA VAL A 190 -1.28 9.83 2.06
C VAL A 190 -1.56 8.48 2.69
N ASP A 191 -1.48 8.42 4.02
CA ASP A 191 -1.81 7.23 4.80
C ASP A 191 -3.21 7.37 5.39
N ASN A 192 -4.14 6.54 4.94
CA ASN A 192 -5.53 6.52 5.41
C ASN A 192 -5.69 6.07 6.87
N GLN A 193 -4.66 5.53 7.54
CA GLN A 193 -4.73 5.23 8.98
C GLN A 193 -4.49 6.45 9.87
N ASN A 194 -3.57 7.32 9.45
CA ASN A 194 -3.16 8.50 10.21
C ASN A 194 -3.78 9.79 9.67
N TRP A 195 -4.51 9.69 8.54
CA TRP A 195 -5.06 10.81 7.78
C TRP A 195 -4.03 11.95 7.68
N GLY A 196 -2.83 11.59 7.24
CA GLY A 196 -1.65 12.45 7.23
C GLY A 196 -0.86 12.33 5.93
N MET A 197 -0.12 13.39 5.61
CA MET A 197 0.83 13.43 4.49
C MET A 197 2.19 12.96 4.98
N ASN A 198 2.74 11.93 4.35
CA ASN A 198 3.97 11.28 4.79
C ASN A 198 5.02 11.34 3.71
N VAL A 199 6.28 11.40 4.13
CA VAL A 199 7.43 11.31 3.24
C VAL A 199 8.31 10.14 3.67
N LEU A 200 8.60 9.21 2.75
CA LEU A 200 9.67 8.22 2.92
C LEU A 200 10.94 8.79 2.32
N VAL A 201 11.93 9.02 3.18
CA VAL A 201 13.20 9.62 2.73
C VAL A 201 14.03 8.60 1.97
N GLY A 202 14.47 8.93 0.76
CA GLY A 202 15.37 8.13 -0.05
C GLY A 202 16.77 8.08 0.53
N ASN A 203 17.37 6.89 0.58
CA ASN A 203 18.78 6.75 0.94
C ASN A 203 19.71 6.91 -0.27
N GLY A 204 19.17 6.93 -1.50
CA GLY A 204 19.94 7.06 -2.75
C GLY A 204 20.67 5.78 -3.16
N ASN A 205 20.15 4.62 -2.76
CA ASN A 205 20.69 3.31 -3.12
C ASN A 205 19.54 2.31 -3.38
N GLY A 206 18.38 2.82 -3.79
CA GLY A 206 17.16 2.05 -3.93
C GLY A 206 16.57 1.59 -2.59
N SER A 207 16.91 2.21 -1.46
CA SER A 207 16.27 1.96 -0.16
C SER A 207 15.72 3.25 0.46
N PHE A 208 14.74 3.13 1.36
CA PHE A 208 14.16 4.26 2.10
C PHE A 208 14.53 4.22 3.58
N GLY A 209 14.82 5.40 4.12
CA GLY A 209 15.11 5.67 5.52
C GLY A 209 13.87 6.06 6.31
N ALA A 210 14.03 6.98 7.26
CA ALA A 210 12.97 7.35 8.18
C ALA A 210 11.74 7.96 7.47
N ARG A 211 10.56 7.62 7.97
CA ARG A 211 9.29 8.27 7.59
C ARG A 211 9.16 9.60 8.32
N ILE A 212 8.92 10.67 7.58
CA ILE A 212 8.50 11.97 8.11
C ILE A 212 6.97 12.03 8.00
N ILE A 213 6.30 12.43 9.09
CA ILE A 213 4.84 12.53 9.15
C ILE A 213 4.48 14.01 9.32
N SER A 214 3.66 14.52 8.42
CA SER A 214 3.10 15.87 8.46
C SER A 214 1.57 15.81 8.38
N LEU A 215 0.89 16.87 8.84
CA LEU A 215 -0.56 17.01 8.70
C LEU A 215 -1.38 15.83 9.26
N GLN A 216 -0.92 15.21 10.35
CA GLN A 216 -1.59 14.08 10.97
C GLN A 216 -3.04 14.44 11.35
N ASN A 217 -3.99 13.58 10.99
CA ASN A 217 -5.43 13.78 11.16
C ASN A 217 -5.99 15.04 10.48
N GLN A 218 -5.35 15.55 9.42
CA GLN A 218 -5.79 16.73 8.67
C GLN A 218 -6.13 16.45 7.21
N VAL A 219 -5.69 15.32 6.65
CA VAL A 219 -5.84 14.97 5.23
C VAL A 219 -6.33 13.53 5.09
N GLU A 220 -7.52 13.35 4.53
CA GLU A 220 -8.14 12.04 4.31
C GLU A 220 -8.67 11.96 2.89
N GLY A 221 -8.60 10.78 2.26
CA GLY A 221 -9.25 10.50 0.98
C GLY A 221 -8.73 11.31 -0.21
N LEU A 222 -7.45 11.68 -0.20
CA LEU A 222 -6.80 12.25 -1.38
C LEU A 222 -6.56 11.15 -2.41
N LYS A 223 -6.84 11.43 -3.69
CA LYS A 223 -6.79 10.42 -4.76
C LYS A 223 -5.56 10.51 -5.66
N LYS A 224 -5.13 11.71 -6.04
CA LYS A 224 -3.94 11.94 -6.87
C LYS A 224 -3.12 13.09 -6.30
N LEU A 225 -1.79 13.00 -6.44
CA LEU A 225 -0.84 14.07 -6.11
C LEU A 225 -0.11 14.51 -7.37
N SER A 226 0.16 15.82 -7.47
CA SER A 226 1.12 16.40 -8.41
C SER A 226 2.14 17.21 -7.65
N VAL A 227 3.37 17.27 -8.18
CA VAL A 227 4.53 17.91 -7.56
C VAL A 227 4.97 19.10 -8.39
N GLY A 228 5.18 20.25 -7.76
CA GLY A 228 5.72 21.45 -8.42
C GLY A 228 6.22 22.45 -7.41
N ASP A 229 6.85 23.54 -7.85
CA ASP A 229 7.14 24.70 -7.01
C ASP A 229 6.06 25.76 -7.28
N PHE A 230 5.11 25.91 -6.34
CA PHE A 230 3.96 26.77 -6.54
C PHE A 230 4.14 28.18 -5.98
N ASN A 231 5.17 28.42 -5.18
CA ASN A 231 5.45 29.71 -4.55
C ASN A 231 6.82 30.31 -4.94
N ASN A 232 7.59 29.63 -5.78
CA ASN A 232 8.93 29.98 -6.27
C ASN A 232 9.98 30.06 -5.17
N ASP A 233 9.89 29.20 -4.16
CA ASP A 233 10.90 29.09 -3.10
C ASP A 233 11.92 27.98 -3.32
N TYR A 234 11.87 27.32 -4.50
CA TYR A 234 12.71 26.20 -4.93
C TYR A 234 12.54 24.93 -4.10
N LYS A 235 11.41 24.78 -3.41
CA LYS A 235 11.05 23.56 -2.69
C LYS A 235 9.84 22.93 -3.36
N LEU A 236 9.79 21.60 -3.28
CA LEU A 236 8.69 20.86 -3.86
C LEU A 236 7.44 20.99 -2.98
N ASP A 237 6.39 21.52 -3.59
CA ASP A 237 5.02 21.61 -3.11
C ASP A 237 4.18 20.46 -3.68
N LEU A 238 2.96 20.29 -3.14
CA LEU A 238 2.02 19.27 -3.61
C LEU A 238 0.65 19.86 -3.89
N ALA A 239 0.00 19.37 -4.95
CA ALA A 239 -1.41 19.60 -5.21
C ALA A 239 -2.14 18.27 -5.25
N ALA A 240 -3.35 18.21 -4.69
CA ALA A 240 -4.08 16.96 -4.55
C ALA A 240 -5.56 17.07 -4.92
N THR A 241 -6.10 16.02 -5.54
CA THR A 241 -7.56 15.83 -5.65
C THR A 241 -8.11 15.19 -4.37
N ASP A 242 -9.21 15.74 -3.87
CA ASP A 242 -9.99 15.23 -2.74
C ASP A 242 -11.44 15.01 -3.21
N PRO A 243 -11.71 13.87 -3.90
CA PRO A 243 -13.03 13.59 -4.46
C PRO A 243 -14.12 13.51 -3.38
N SER A 244 -13.78 13.00 -2.21
CA SER A 244 -14.70 12.79 -1.08
C SER A 244 -15.27 14.12 -0.56
N ASN A 245 -14.46 15.18 -0.50
CA ASN A 245 -14.90 16.50 -0.06
C ASN A 245 -15.16 17.49 -1.21
N ASN A 246 -14.94 17.09 -2.46
CA ASN A 246 -14.97 17.96 -3.64
C ASN A 246 -13.99 19.14 -3.51
N HIS A 247 -12.78 18.88 -3.00
CA HIS A 247 -11.71 19.88 -2.92
C HIS A 247 -10.58 19.56 -3.90
N ILE A 248 -9.84 20.61 -4.24
CA ILE A 248 -8.42 20.50 -4.58
C ILE A 248 -7.64 21.10 -3.42
N VAL A 249 -6.64 20.39 -2.92
CA VAL A 249 -5.85 20.82 -1.76
C VAL A 249 -4.43 21.15 -2.21
N ILE A 250 -3.96 22.33 -1.86
CA ILE A 250 -2.60 22.82 -2.15
C ILE A 250 -1.80 22.79 -0.85
N PHE A 251 -0.62 22.18 -0.92
CA PHE A 251 0.32 22.03 0.17
C PHE A 251 1.63 22.72 -0.17
N LEU A 252 2.13 23.56 0.74
CA LEU A 252 3.47 24.10 0.61
C LEU A 252 4.47 23.23 1.35
N GLY A 253 5.55 22.86 0.68
CA GLY A 253 6.65 22.09 1.24
C GLY A 253 7.65 22.99 1.95
N ASN A 254 8.12 22.57 3.12
CA ASN A 254 9.15 23.33 3.84
C ASN A 254 10.58 23.00 3.38
N GLY A 255 10.74 22.04 2.45
CA GLY A 255 12.03 21.55 1.96
C GLY A 255 12.77 20.65 2.97
N ALA A 256 12.08 20.17 3.99
CA ALA A 256 12.59 19.21 4.99
C ALA A 256 11.62 18.03 5.15
N GLY A 257 10.84 17.72 4.11
CA GLY A 257 9.86 16.63 4.05
C GLY A 257 8.55 16.88 4.81
N SER A 258 8.26 18.11 5.26
CA SER A 258 6.98 18.45 5.89
C SER A 258 6.19 19.46 5.06
N PHE A 259 4.86 19.39 5.19
CA PHE A 259 3.93 20.22 4.43
C PHE A 259 2.96 21.01 5.31
N GLU A 260 2.48 22.14 4.79
CA GLU A 260 1.34 22.88 5.34
C GLU A 260 0.23 23.03 4.31
N ILE A 261 -1.04 23.03 4.74
CA ILE A 261 -2.17 23.29 3.85
C ILE A 261 -2.23 24.79 3.57
N LYS A 262 -1.94 25.17 2.33
CA LYS A 262 -1.98 26.57 1.89
C LYS A 262 -3.35 27.00 1.41
N GLN A 263 -4.03 26.13 0.66
CA GLN A 263 -5.34 26.44 0.10
C GLN A 263 -6.18 25.17 -0.06
N LYS A 264 -7.48 25.29 0.20
CA LYS A 264 -8.50 24.31 -0.22
C LYS A 264 -9.45 24.98 -1.19
N LEU A 265 -9.40 24.58 -2.46
CA LEU A 265 -10.28 25.07 -3.51
C LEU A 265 -11.57 24.25 -3.49
N GLN A 266 -12.65 24.86 -2.99
CA GLN A 266 -13.96 24.20 -2.95
C GLN A 266 -14.65 24.27 -4.30
N GLU A 267 -15.00 23.09 -4.81
CA GLU A 267 -15.77 22.94 -6.03
C GLU A 267 -17.26 22.78 -5.76
N ALA A 268 -18.07 23.03 -6.79
CA ALA A 268 -19.52 22.88 -6.69
C ALA A 268 -19.88 21.43 -6.32
N ARG A 269 -21.06 21.23 -5.74
CA ARG A 269 -21.57 19.88 -5.46
C ARG A 269 -21.55 19.00 -6.72
N PHE A 270 -21.19 17.73 -6.53
CA PHE A 270 -21.05 16.73 -7.58
C PHE A 270 -20.00 17.12 -8.62
N SER A 271 -18.83 17.62 -8.18
CA SER A 271 -17.73 17.91 -9.10
C SER A 271 -16.71 16.77 -9.16
N VAL A 272 -16.52 15.98 -8.10
CA VAL A 272 -15.66 14.78 -8.06
C VAL A 272 -14.35 14.97 -8.85
N PRO A 273 -13.39 15.73 -8.30
CA PRO A 273 -12.06 15.86 -8.89
C PRO A 273 -11.36 14.50 -8.94
N GLU A 274 -10.89 14.08 -10.11
CA GLU A 274 -10.33 12.74 -10.35
C GLU A 274 -8.82 12.76 -10.50
N SER A 275 -8.33 13.43 -11.54
CA SER A 275 -6.91 13.57 -11.84
C SER A 275 -6.49 15.04 -11.80
N ILE A 276 -5.20 15.24 -11.53
CA ILE A 276 -4.54 16.52 -11.41
C ILE A 276 -3.17 16.42 -12.09
N THR A 277 -2.81 17.44 -12.86
CA THR A 277 -1.43 17.64 -13.34
C THR A 277 -1.09 19.11 -13.39
N ILE A 278 0.18 19.39 -13.64
CA ILE A 278 0.78 20.72 -13.63
C ILE A 278 1.22 21.10 -15.04
N GLY A 279 1.17 22.39 -15.32
CA GLY A 279 1.56 22.97 -16.61
C GLY A 279 1.73 24.49 -16.52
N ASP A 280 2.32 25.13 -17.52
CA ASP A 280 2.18 26.57 -17.75
C ASP A 280 1.22 26.78 -18.93
N PHE A 281 -0.04 27.08 -18.62
CA PHE A 281 -1.09 27.23 -19.64
C PHE A 281 -1.27 28.67 -20.09
N ASN A 282 -0.47 29.59 -19.55
CA ASN A 282 -0.60 31.02 -19.81
C ASN A 282 0.74 31.71 -20.16
N ASN A 283 1.81 30.92 -20.30
CA ASN A 283 3.17 31.33 -20.66
C ASN A 283 3.76 32.40 -19.72
N ASP A 284 3.40 32.38 -18.43
CA ASP A 284 3.98 33.27 -17.44
C ASP A 284 5.15 32.67 -16.65
N ASN A 285 5.56 31.44 -17.00
CA ASN A 285 6.60 30.61 -16.39
C ASN A 285 6.30 30.20 -14.94
N TYR A 286 5.02 30.19 -14.54
CA TYR A 286 4.60 29.66 -13.25
C TYR A 286 3.75 28.41 -13.46
N SER A 287 3.97 27.41 -12.60
CA SER A 287 3.21 26.17 -12.62
C SER A 287 1.76 26.42 -12.23
N ASP A 288 0.89 26.37 -13.23
CA ASP A 288 -0.56 26.24 -13.14
C ASP A 288 -0.98 24.77 -12.93
N ILE A 289 -2.26 24.56 -12.65
CA ILE A 289 -2.83 23.24 -12.39
C ILE A 289 -4.03 23.01 -13.31
N VAL A 290 -4.17 21.77 -13.81
CA VAL A 290 -5.40 21.31 -14.45
C VAL A 290 -5.98 20.10 -13.70
N VAL A 291 -7.31 20.09 -13.53
CA VAL A 291 -8.03 19.03 -12.82
C VAL A 291 -9.24 18.56 -13.61
N THR A 292 -9.42 17.25 -13.72
CA THR A 292 -10.62 16.64 -14.31
C THR A 292 -11.73 16.45 -13.29
N PHE A 293 -12.97 16.65 -13.73
CA PHE A 293 -14.17 16.56 -12.91
C PHE A 293 -15.15 15.55 -13.51
N HIS A 294 -15.13 14.33 -12.97
CA HIS A 294 -15.83 13.15 -13.48
C HIS A 294 -17.31 13.44 -13.76
N GLU A 295 -18.05 13.84 -12.74
CA GLU A 295 -19.50 14.05 -12.80
C GLU A 295 -19.91 15.30 -13.60
N LYS A 296 -18.96 16.19 -13.93
CA LYS A 296 -19.21 17.43 -14.65
C LYS A 296 -18.88 17.37 -16.14
N ASN A 297 -18.28 16.27 -16.60
CA ASN A 297 -17.86 16.09 -17.99
C ASN A 297 -16.99 17.27 -18.48
N GLN A 298 -15.99 17.63 -17.66
CA GLN A 298 -15.12 18.77 -17.92
C GLN A 298 -13.77 18.61 -17.20
N PHE A 299 -12.80 19.41 -17.61
CA PHE A 299 -11.66 19.78 -16.78
C PHE A 299 -11.65 21.30 -16.54
N ASN A 300 -10.99 21.74 -15.48
CA ASN A 300 -10.80 23.17 -15.20
C ASN A 300 -9.32 23.48 -15.06
N LEU A 301 -8.92 24.66 -15.53
CA LEU A 301 -7.63 25.25 -15.21
C LEU A 301 -7.70 26.05 -13.91
N PHE A 302 -6.60 26.01 -13.17
CA PHE A 302 -6.35 26.78 -11.97
C PHE A 302 -5.02 27.49 -12.15
N LEU A 303 -5.05 28.81 -12.29
CA LEU A 303 -3.86 29.60 -12.54
C LEU A 303 -3.18 29.98 -11.24
N ASN A 304 -1.87 29.91 -11.22
CA ASN A 304 -1.06 30.25 -10.08
C ASN A 304 -1.04 31.77 -9.85
N ASN A 305 -1.21 32.20 -8.60
CA ASN A 305 -1.07 33.60 -8.19
C ASN A 305 0.37 33.93 -7.72
N ARG A 306 1.30 32.98 -7.87
CA ARG A 306 2.75 33.07 -7.61
C ARG A 306 3.12 33.11 -6.14
N ASP A 307 2.18 32.79 -5.26
CA ASP A 307 2.34 32.80 -3.80
C ASP A 307 1.87 31.48 -3.16
N GLY A 308 1.74 30.42 -3.98
CA GLY A 308 1.17 29.13 -3.59
C GLY A 308 -0.36 29.09 -3.55
N THR A 309 -1.04 30.16 -3.96
CA THR A 309 -2.50 30.16 -4.15
C THR A 309 -2.88 30.13 -5.63
N PHE A 310 -4.07 29.60 -5.89
CA PHE A 310 -4.59 29.39 -7.23
C PHE A 310 -5.96 30.02 -7.38
N ARG A 311 -6.27 30.48 -8.60
CA ARG A 311 -7.59 30.96 -9.00
C ARG A 311 -8.15 30.09 -10.11
N LYS A 312 -9.44 29.81 -10.05
CA LYS A 312 -10.14 28.99 -11.04
C LYS A 312 -10.47 29.78 -12.31
N GLU A 313 -10.28 29.16 -13.47
CA GLU A 313 -10.72 29.66 -14.77
C GLU A 313 -12.00 28.98 -15.29
N TRP A 314 -12.45 29.39 -16.47
CA TRP A 314 -13.63 28.81 -17.10
C TRP A 314 -13.45 27.31 -17.39
N PRO A 315 -14.50 26.49 -17.16
CA PRO A 315 -14.42 25.05 -17.40
C PRO A 315 -14.38 24.72 -18.89
N ILE A 316 -13.59 23.70 -19.26
CA ILE A 316 -13.50 23.17 -20.61
C ILE A 316 -14.25 21.84 -20.67
N LYS A 317 -15.26 21.75 -21.54
CA LYS A 317 -16.11 20.56 -21.67
C LYS A 317 -15.43 19.45 -22.45
N THR A 318 -15.48 18.24 -21.92
CA THR A 318 -14.93 17.02 -22.54
C THR A 318 -15.96 16.22 -23.34
N GLY A 319 -17.10 16.85 -23.65
CA GLY A 319 -18.22 16.22 -24.34
C GLY A 319 -19.21 15.51 -23.40
N PRO A 320 -20.41 15.18 -23.91
CA PRO A 320 -21.47 14.56 -23.11
C PRO A 320 -21.10 13.15 -22.66
N ASN A 321 -21.44 12.79 -21.40
CA ASN A 321 -21.15 11.48 -20.81
C ASN A 321 -19.69 11.03 -20.94
N SER A 322 -18.75 11.99 -20.90
CA SER A 322 -17.32 11.72 -21.03
C SER A 322 -16.70 11.15 -19.78
N TYR A 323 -17.05 11.69 -18.60
CA TYR A 323 -16.54 11.27 -17.30
C TYR A 323 -15.00 11.15 -17.30
N PRO A 324 -14.32 12.31 -17.36
CA PRO A 324 -12.88 12.31 -17.51
C PRO A 324 -12.20 11.78 -16.23
N SER A 325 -11.32 10.79 -16.38
CA SER A 325 -10.66 10.11 -15.24
C SER A 325 -9.19 10.44 -15.11
N ASN A 326 -8.47 10.53 -16.23
CA ASN A 326 -7.05 10.86 -16.25
C ASN A 326 -6.70 11.81 -17.39
N LEU A 327 -5.53 12.43 -17.32
CA LEU A 327 -5.05 13.41 -18.28
C LEU A 327 -3.52 13.46 -18.31
N VAL A 328 -2.97 13.94 -19.42
CA VAL A 328 -1.55 14.26 -19.59
C VAL A 328 -1.41 15.59 -20.31
N VAL A 329 -0.32 16.30 -20.03
CA VAL A 329 0.02 17.59 -20.65
C VAL A 329 1.27 17.40 -21.49
N ALA A 330 1.22 17.84 -22.74
CA ALA A 330 2.31 17.75 -23.69
C ALA A 330 2.07 18.70 -24.86
N ASP A 331 3.03 18.88 -25.76
CA ASP A 331 2.87 19.62 -27.02
C ASP A 331 2.55 18.63 -28.15
N PHE A 332 1.26 18.44 -28.49
CA PHE A 332 0.82 17.44 -29.47
C PHE A 332 0.78 17.99 -30.92
N ASN A 333 0.95 19.30 -31.10
CA ASN A 333 0.95 19.96 -32.41
C ASN A 333 2.29 20.65 -32.75
N CYS A 334 3.31 20.49 -31.91
CA CYS A 334 4.65 21.04 -32.04
C CYS A 334 4.68 22.57 -32.13
N ASP A 335 3.76 23.27 -31.44
CA ASP A 335 3.70 24.74 -31.43
C ASP A 335 4.36 25.40 -30.22
N ASN A 336 4.98 24.59 -29.34
CA ASN A 336 5.57 24.93 -28.05
C ASN A 336 4.58 25.46 -27.00
N HIS A 337 3.28 25.21 -27.16
CA HIS A 337 2.29 25.42 -26.12
C HIS A 337 1.86 24.10 -25.50
N GLN A 338 1.29 24.21 -24.31
CA GLN A 338 0.79 23.05 -23.60
C GLN A 338 -0.61 22.68 -24.07
N ASP A 339 -0.71 21.48 -24.61
CA ASP A 339 -1.94 20.79 -24.94
C ASP A 339 -2.31 19.78 -23.83
N ILE A 340 -3.54 19.25 -23.90
CA ILE A 340 -4.04 18.28 -22.93
C ILE A 340 -4.68 17.10 -23.65
N ALA A 341 -4.26 15.88 -23.31
CA ALA A 341 -4.99 14.67 -23.68
C ALA A 341 -5.71 14.10 -22.45
N VAL A 342 -6.99 13.77 -22.61
CA VAL A 342 -7.91 13.37 -21.52
C VAL A 342 -8.51 12.00 -21.79
N VAL A 343 -8.44 11.11 -20.81
CA VAL A 343 -9.19 9.83 -20.80
C VAL A 343 -10.65 10.10 -20.49
N ASN A 344 -11.54 9.84 -21.45
CA ASN A 344 -12.98 9.91 -21.25
C ASN A 344 -13.57 8.51 -21.13
N VAL A 345 -13.74 8.03 -19.90
CA VAL A 345 -14.09 6.65 -19.59
C VAL A 345 -15.40 6.24 -20.28
N TYR A 346 -16.50 6.96 -20.03
CA TYR A 346 -17.82 6.55 -20.53
C TYR A 346 -18.11 6.99 -21.97
N ALA A 347 -17.40 8.00 -22.49
CA ALA A 347 -17.40 8.30 -23.92
C ALA A 347 -16.45 7.40 -24.72
N LYS A 348 -15.66 6.55 -24.04
CA LYS A 348 -14.79 5.52 -24.61
C LYS A 348 -13.83 6.08 -25.65
N ASN A 349 -13.21 7.22 -25.33
CA ASN A 349 -12.26 7.90 -26.23
C ASN A 349 -11.17 8.64 -25.45
N ILE A 350 -10.15 9.06 -26.18
CA ILE A 350 -9.20 10.09 -25.73
C ILE A 350 -9.57 11.40 -26.41
N GLY A 351 -9.69 12.47 -25.61
CA GLY A 351 -9.88 13.83 -26.10
C GLY A 351 -8.59 14.62 -26.06
N ILE A 352 -8.13 15.11 -27.20
CA ILE A 352 -6.94 15.97 -27.31
C ILE A 352 -7.43 17.42 -27.48
N PHE A 353 -6.96 18.32 -26.62
CA PHE A 353 -7.30 19.73 -26.57
C PHE A 353 -6.05 20.54 -26.86
N ILE A 354 -6.05 21.26 -27.97
CA ILE A 354 -4.88 22.04 -28.41
C ILE A 354 -4.92 23.42 -27.79
N GLY A 355 -3.91 23.75 -27.01
CA GLY A 355 -3.77 25.00 -26.28
C GLY A 355 -3.17 26.11 -27.13
N ASP A 356 -3.55 27.36 -26.87
CA ASP A 356 -2.95 28.54 -27.53
C ASP A 356 -1.87 29.23 -26.69
N GLY A 357 -1.48 28.64 -25.56
CA GLY A 357 -0.56 29.22 -24.57
C GLY A 357 -1.13 30.43 -23.81
N ASN A 358 -2.42 30.72 -23.95
CA ASN A 358 -3.12 31.81 -23.28
C ASN A 358 -4.47 31.34 -22.71
N LYS A 359 -4.47 30.12 -22.14
CA LYS A 359 -5.57 29.46 -21.43
C LYS A 359 -6.74 29.02 -22.31
N ASN A 360 -6.69 29.23 -23.62
CA ASN A 360 -7.74 28.78 -24.53
C ASN A 360 -7.36 27.46 -25.15
N PHE A 361 -8.37 26.63 -25.44
CA PHE A 361 -8.20 25.37 -26.13
C PHE A 361 -9.12 25.30 -27.35
N GLU A 362 -8.63 24.72 -28.43
CA GLU A 362 -9.44 24.29 -29.56
C GLU A 362 -10.51 23.28 -29.10
N PRO A 363 -11.63 23.17 -29.87
CA PRO A 363 -12.55 22.05 -29.68
C PRO A 363 -11.82 20.71 -29.70
N GLN A 364 -12.26 19.80 -28.83
CA GLN A 364 -11.69 18.46 -28.67
C GLN A 364 -11.50 17.74 -30.01
N LYS A 365 -10.26 17.33 -30.29
CA LYS A 365 -9.94 16.33 -31.31
C LYS A 365 -10.09 14.95 -30.66
N THR A 366 -11.13 14.21 -31.05
CA THR A 366 -11.41 12.88 -30.51
C THR A 366 -10.62 11.82 -31.27
N SER A 367 -9.87 11.00 -30.54
CA SER A 367 -9.33 9.75 -31.06
C SER A 367 -10.10 8.56 -30.51
N PHE A 368 -10.58 7.71 -31.40
CA PHE A 368 -11.19 6.43 -31.02
C PHE A 368 -10.08 5.41 -30.82
N THR A 369 -10.08 4.85 -29.63
CA THR A 369 -9.07 3.95 -29.08
C THR A 369 -9.13 2.53 -29.66
N GLY A 370 -9.17 2.38 -30.99
CA GLY A 370 -9.35 1.11 -31.74
C GLY A 370 -9.23 -0.18 -30.92
N GLY A 371 -10.38 -0.76 -30.55
CA GLY A 371 -10.46 -1.92 -29.66
C GLY A 371 -11.88 -2.32 -29.25
N GLY A 372 -12.91 -1.60 -29.73
CA GLY A 372 -14.31 -1.82 -29.40
C GLY A 372 -14.82 -0.91 -28.29
N GLU A 373 -15.91 -1.35 -27.65
CA GLU A 373 -16.66 -0.64 -26.60
C GLU A 373 -15.97 -0.64 -25.21
N GLN A 374 -14.63 -0.56 -25.16
CA GLN A 374 -13.87 -0.67 -23.92
C GLN A 374 -13.67 0.68 -23.21
N TYR A 375 -13.45 0.62 -21.90
CA TYR A 375 -13.30 1.79 -21.03
C TYR A 375 -11.81 2.10 -20.86
N PRO A 376 -11.29 3.19 -21.46
CA PRO A 376 -9.90 3.57 -21.25
C PRO A 376 -9.68 3.95 -19.78
N LEU A 377 -8.52 3.61 -19.22
CA LEU A 377 -8.19 3.84 -17.81
C LEU A 377 -7.10 4.90 -17.66
N ASP A 378 -5.98 4.69 -18.35
CA ASP A 378 -4.80 5.54 -18.25
C ASP A 378 -4.20 5.81 -19.63
N LEU A 379 -3.41 6.88 -19.71
CA LEU A 379 -2.59 7.16 -20.88
C LEU A 379 -1.20 7.67 -20.49
N ALA A 380 -0.24 7.43 -21.37
CA ALA A 380 1.07 8.07 -21.35
C ALA A 380 1.45 8.49 -22.77
N VAL A 381 2.47 9.34 -22.87
CA VAL A 381 2.92 9.93 -24.13
C VAL A 381 4.42 9.78 -24.29
N GLY A 382 4.87 9.69 -25.53
CA GLY A 382 6.27 9.56 -25.89
C GLY A 382 6.42 9.37 -27.40
N ASP A 383 7.61 9.62 -27.92
CA ASP A 383 7.93 9.28 -29.31
C ASP A 383 8.36 7.80 -29.38
N PHE A 384 7.42 6.91 -29.71
CA PHE A 384 7.67 5.46 -29.74
C PHE A 384 8.27 4.99 -31.07
N ASN A 385 8.32 5.86 -32.08
CA ASN A 385 8.72 5.53 -33.44
C ASN A 385 9.91 6.36 -33.98
N SER A 386 10.49 7.22 -33.12
CA SER A 386 11.63 8.08 -33.38
C SER A 386 11.42 9.10 -34.51
N ASP A 387 10.19 9.61 -34.70
CA ASP A 387 9.87 10.65 -35.68
C ASP A 387 9.85 12.08 -35.11
N ASN A 388 10.13 12.24 -33.81
CA ASN A 388 10.04 13.47 -33.01
C ASN A 388 8.62 14.06 -32.90
N ILE A 389 7.60 13.23 -33.09
CA ILE A 389 6.20 13.56 -32.82
C ILE A 389 5.74 12.71 -31.64
N LEU A 390 4.98 13.33 -30.73
CA LEU A 390 4.45 12.59 -29.59
C LEU A 390 3.33 11.64 -30.02
N ASP A 391 3.50 10.39 -29.61
CA ASP A 391 2.51 9.33 -29.72
C ASP A 391 1.79 9.13 -28.38
N ILE A 392 0.71 8.35 -28.39
CA ILE A 392 -0.11 8.06 -27.20
C ILE A 392 -0.20 6.56 -26.99
N VAL A 393 0.08 6.10 -25.78
CA VAL A 393 -0.24 4.75 -25.30
C VAL A 393 -1.41 4.79 -24.31
N VAL A 394 -2.33 3.83 -24.41
CA VAL A 394 -3.55 3.78 -23.58
C VAL A 394 -3.82 2.37 -23.06
N SER A 395 -4.21 2.27 -21.78
CA SER A 395 -4.69 1.05 -21.13
C SER A 395 -6.21 1.01 -21.03
N TYR A 396 -6.80 -0.19 -20.90
CA TYR A 396 -8.25 -0.37 -20.82
C TYR A 396 -8.67 -1.31 -19.69
N LEU A 397 -9.77 -0.96 -19.05
CA LEU A 397 -10.36 -1.71 -17.96
C LEU A 397 -10.74 -3.13 -18.39
N ASN A 398 -10.34 -4.12 -17.60
CA ASN A 398 -10.67 -5.54 -17.79
C ASN A 398 -10.23 -6.10 -19.16
N THR A 399 -9.15 -5.56 -19.73
CA THR A 399 -8.57 -6.04 -20.98
C THR A 399 -7.19 -6.67 -20.77
N ASN A 400 -6.62 -7.23 -21.82
CA ASN A 400 -5.30 -7.84 -21.84
C ASN A 400 -4.43 -7.25 -22.96
N TYR A 401 -4.66 -5.97 -23.25
CA TYR A 401 -3.92 -5.26 -24.29
C TYR A 401 -3.78 -3.79 -23.92
N ILE A 402 -2.80 -3.16 -24.56
CA ILE A 402 -2.67 -1.71 -24.64
C ILE A 402 -2.72 -1.30 -26.10
N ASN A 403 -3.05 -0.02 -26.34
CA ASN A 403 -3.04 0.56 -27.67
C ASN A 403 -1.99 1.63 -27.76
N VAL A 404 -1.27 1.67 -28.87
CA VAL A 404 -0.38 2.78 -29.25
C VAL A 404 -0.95 3.46 -30.49
N MET A 405 -1.08 4.77 -30.46
CA MET A 405 -1.59 5.60 -31.57
C MET A 405 -0.51 6.62 -31.92
N PHE A 406 -0.04 6.60 -33.17
CA PHE A 406 1.04 7.49 -33.60
C PHE A 406 0.55 8.89 -33.90
N GLY A 407 1.29 9.91 -33.46
CA GLY A 407 0.95 11.30 -33.70
C GLY A 407 1.16 11.72 -35.15
N TYR A 408 0.41 12.75 -35.59
CA TYR A 408 0.64 13.42 -36.87
C TYR A 408 1.23 14.83 -36.71
N GLY A 409 1.56 15.26 -35.49
CA GLY A 409 2.17 16.56 -35.20
C GLY A 409 1.23 17.75 -35.41
N ASN A 410 -0.08 17.53 -35.39
CA ASN A 410 -1.11 18.57 -35.53
C ASN A 410 -2.23 18.41 -34.49
N GLY A 411 -1.96 17.66 -33.42
CA GLY A 411 -2.95 17.30 -32.41
C GLY A 411 -3.88 16.14 -32.77
N SER A 412 -3.69 15.49 -33.92
CA SER A 412 -4.40 14.25 -34.27
C SER A 412 -3.44 13.06 -34.25
N VAL A 413 -4.02 11.86 -34.06
CA VAL A 413 -3.30 10.59 -34.03
C VAL A 413 -3.88 9.62 -35.05
N GLY A 414 -3.07 8.66 -35.47
CA GLY A 414 -3.45 7.59 -36.38
C GLY A 414 -4.25 6.48 -35.72
N ASP A 415 -4.49 5.42 -36.49
CA ASP A 415 -5.20 4.24 -36.02
C ASP A 415 -4.45 3.55 -34.87
N ALA A 416 -5.21 3.01 -33.91
CA ALA A 416 -4.65 2.30 -32.77
C ALA A 416 -4.00 0.98 -33.20
N LYS A 417 -2.75 0.80 -32.80
CA LYS A 417 -2.01 -0.45 -32.87
C LYS A 417 -2.13 -1.19 -31.55
N ILE A 418 -2.68 -2.40 -31.60
CA ILE A 418 -2.97 -3.22 -30.42
C ILE A 418 -1.76 -4.09 -30.07
N PHE A 419 -1.32 -4.02 -28.81
CA PHE A 419 -0.29 -4.89 -28.24
C PHE A 419 -0.87 -5.75 -27.12
N ILE A 420 -0.82 -7.07 -27.31
CA ILE A 420 -1.34 -8.04 -26.34
C ILE A 420 -0.34 -8.16 -25.18
N THR A 421 -0.79 -7.87 -23.97
CA THR A 421 0.00 -7.89 -22.74
C THR A 421 -0.16 -9.20 -21.97
N GLY A 422 -0.62 -10.28 -22.62
CA GLY A 422 -0.77 -11.62 -22.00
C GLY A 422 -2.05 -11.79 -21.16
N THR A 423 -2.40 -13.03 -20.79
CA THR A 423 -3.67 -13.31 -20.11
C THR A 423 -3.67 -12.81 -18.66
N TYR A 424 -4.78 -12.19 -18.21
CA TYR A 424 -4.99 -11.68 -16.84
C TYR A 424 -4.08 -10.53 -16.41
N THR A 425 -3.57 -9.75 -17.36
CA THR A 425 -2.67 -8.63 -17.05
C THR A 425 -3.35 -7.28 -16.92
N GLU A 426 -4.65 -7.11 -17.17
CA GLU A 426 -5.46 -5.91 -16.81
C GLU A 426 -4.63 -4.63 -16.57
N PRO A 427 -3.99 -4.08 -17.63
CA PRO A 427 -3.05 -2.98 -17.46
C PRO A 427 -3.79 -1.78 -16.87
N ASN A 428 -3.27 -1.24 -15.77
CA ASN A 428 -3.92 -0.15 -15.05
C ASN A 428 -3.20 1.17 -15.33
N GLN A 429 -2.15 1.48 -14.57
CA GLN A 429 -1.30 2.65 -14.81
C GLN A 429 -0.18 2.31 -15.80
N ILE A 430 0.13 3.26 -16.69
CA ILE A 430 1.22 3.17 -17.66
C ILE A 430 2.33 4.18 -17.28
N ILE A 431 3.57 3.74 -17.45
CA ILE A 431 4.78 4.57 -17.38
C ILE A 431 5.59 4.37 -18.65
N VAL A 432 6.31 5.41 -19.05
CA VAL A 432 7.11 5.41 -20.28
C VAL A 432 8.49 5.96 -19.94
N SER A 433 9.52 5.23 -20.33
CA SER A 433 10.92 5.62 -20.20
C SER A 433 11.81 4.68 -21.00
N ASP A 434 13.05 5.05 -21.24
CA ASP A 434 14.11 4.16 -21.68
C ASP A 434 14.64 3.35 -20.47
N PHE A 435 13.96 2.26 -20.12
CA PHE A 435 14.31 1.43 -18.96
C PHE A 435 15.56 0.59 -19.22
N ASN A 436 15.85 0.27 -20.49
CA ASN A 436 16.99 -0.57 -20.84
C ASN A 436 18.23 0.22 -21.32
N ASN A 437 18.14 1.56 -21.33
CA ASN A 437 19.17 2.50 -21.79
C ASN A 437 19.63 2.24 -23.24
N ASP A 438 18.70 1.87 -24.12
CA ASP A 438 18.94 1.66 -25.55
C ASP A 438 18.56 2.87 -26.44
N GLN A 439 18.17 3.98 -25.82
CA GLN A 439 17.69 5.23 -26.41
C GLN A 439 16.30 5.16 -27.02
N TYR A 440 15.57 4.07 -26.83
CA TYR A 440 14.18 3.95 -27.25
C TYR A 440 13.24 3.89 -26.05
N LEU A 441 12.08 4.52 -26.21
CA LEU A 441 11.08 4.50 -25.16
C LEU A 441 10.44 3.12 -25.02
N ASP A 442 10.45 2.62 -23.79
CA ASP A 442 9.78 1.42 -23.34
C ASP A 442 8.46 1.77 -22.66
N ILE A 443 7.59 0.76 -22.53
CA ILE A 443 6.30 0.90 -21.85
C ILE A 443 6.27 -0.04 -20.64
N GLY A 444 6.21 0.54 -19.44
CA GLY A 444 5.94 -0.17 -18.21
C GLY A 444 4.47 -0.05 -17.80
N PHE A 445 3.90 -1.09 -17.21
CA PHE A 445 2.56 -1.01 -16.65
C PHE A 445 2.37 -1.95 -15.46
N GLY A 446 1.60 -1.46 -14.49
CA GLY A 446 1.15 -2.22 -13.33
C GLY A 446 -0.08 -3.04 -13.71
N ASN A 447 -0.21 -4.23 -13.14
CA ASN A 447 -1.35 -5.11 -13.39
C ASN A 447 -2.02 -5.68 -12.13
N SER A 448 -3.29 -6.08 -12.32
CA SER A 448 -4.04 -6.90 -11.36
C SER A 448 -3.43 -8.30 -11.17
N GLY A 449 -2.62 -8.75 -12.14
CA GLY A 449 -1.96 -10.05 -12.21
C GLY A 449 -0.73 -10.20 -11.30
N ARG A 450 -0.46 -9.24 -10.40
CA ARG A 450 0.58 -9.32 -9.37
C ARG A 450 2.00 -9.20 -9.93
N SER A 451 2.15 -8.36 -10.94
CA SER A 451 3.43 -8.10 -11.59
C SER A 451 3.51 -6.67 -12.13
N LEU A 452 4.74 -6.22 -12.31
CA LEU A 452 5.08 -5.11 -13.18
C LEU A 452 5.51 -5.72 -14.52
N ASN A 453 4.98 -5.21 -15.63
CA ASN A 453 5.37 -5.68 -16.95
C ASN A 453 6.01 -4.54 -17.73
N VAL A 454 7.02 -4.86 -18.53
CA VAL A 454 7.70 -3.91 -19.41
C VAL A 454 7.72 -4.47 -20.84
N LEU A 455 7.38 -3.61 -21.80
CA LEU A 455 7.52 -3.82 -23.23
C LEU A 455 8.69 -2.97 -23.72
N PHE A 456 9.80 -3.62 -24.08
CA PHE A 456 10.98 -2.90 -24.58
C PHE A 456 10.76 -2.40 -26.00
N GLY A 457 11.01 -1.12 -26.25
CA GLY A 457 10.83 -0.47 -27.54
C GLY A 457 11.94 -0.81 -28.52
N PHE A 458 11.62 -0.77 -29.82
CA PHE A 458 12.63 -0.83 -30.89
C PHE A 458 12.81 0.52 -31.62
N GLY A 459 12.19 1.59 -31.10
CA GLY A 459 12.22 2.93 -31.72
C GLY A 459 11.53 3.02 -33.07
N ASN A 460 10.73 2.03 -33.46
CA ASN A 460 10.00 2.02 -34.73
C ASN A 460 8.50 1.76 -34.52
N GLY A 461 8.02 2.00 -33.30
CA GLY A 461 6.64 1.74 -32.89
C GLY A 461 6.31 0.25 -32.75
N ASN A 462 7.29 -0.65 -32.72
CA ASN A 462 7.14 -2.03 -32.27
C ASN A 462 7.86 -2.23 -30.93
N PHE A 463 7.39 -3.22 -30.19
CA PHE A 463 7.94 -3.58 -28.89
C PHE A 463 8.25 -5.07 -28.84
N GLU A 464 9.19 -5.44 -27.98
CA GLU A 464 9.51 -6.81 -27.63
C GLU A 464 8.33 -7.50 -26.92
N LEU A 465 8.35 -8.83 -26.90
CA LEU A 465 7.46 -9.59 -26.03
C LEU A 465 7.69 -9.17 -24.57
N GLN A 466 6.59 -9.05 -23.83
CA GLN A 466 6.63 -8.60 -22.45
C GLN A 466 7.64 -9.33 -21.57
N THR A 467 8.36 -8.55 -20.78
CA THR A 467 9.11 -9.04 -19.62
C THR A 467 8.25 -8.86 -18.37
N VAL A 468 8.10 -9.92 -17.58
CA VAL A 468 7.23 -9.95 -16.39
C VAL A 468 8.09 -9.92 -15.14
N PHE A 469 7.87 -8.93 -14.28
CA PHE A 469 8.53 -8.79 -13.00
C PHE A 469 7.55 -9.13 -11.87
N PRO A 470 7.72 -10.27 -11.19
CA PRO A 470 6.83 -10.65 -10.10
C PRO A 470 6.97 -9.68 -8.92
N THR A 471 5.85 -9.15 -8.42
CA THR A 471 5.83 -8.41 -7.15
C THR A 471 5.83 -9.40 -5.98
N ARG A 472 6.35 -8.97 -4.83
CA ARG A 472 6.65 -9.91 -3.72
C ARG A 472 5.40 -10.51 -3.07
N PHE A 473 4.27 -9.82 -3.11
CA PHE A 473 3.15 -10.08 -2.19
C PHE A 473 1.82 -10.43 -2.84
N GLU A 474 1.81 -10.97 -4.06
CA GLU A 474 0.55 -11.29 -4.72
C GLU A 474 -0.43 -10.09 -4.76
N SER A 475 0.13 -8.87 -4.82
CA SER A 475 -0.60 -7.62 -4.69
C SER A 475 -0.83 -6.98 -6.05
N THR A 476 -2.00 -6.39 -6.24
CA THR A 476 -2.27 -5.48 -7.35
C THR A 476 -1.34 -4.27 -7.24
N SER A 477 -0.70 -3.88 -8.36
CA SER A 477 0.04 -2.61 -8.42
C SER A 477 -0.92 -1.53 -8.92
N TYR A 478 -1.45 -0.72 -8.01
CA TYR A 478 -2.37 0.38 -8.37
C TYR A 478 -1.63 1.68 -8.71
N TRP A 479 -0.43 1.84 -8.16
CA TRP A 479 0.41 2.99 -8.45
C TRP A 479 1.82 2.53 -8.76
N ILE A 480 2.38 3.07 -9.84
CA ILE A 480 3.76 2.91 -10.26
C ILE A 480 4.36 4.28 -10.55
N GLY A 481 5.66 4.40 -10.36
CA GLY A 481 6.41 5.62 -10.65
C GLY A 481 7.82 5.31 -11.13
N VAL A 482 8.45 6.32 -11.72
CA VAL A 482 9.77 6.18 -12.35
C VAL A 482 10.70 7.25 -11.83
N GLY A 483 11.98 6.90 -11.67
CA GLY A 483 13.06 7.83 -11.37
C GLY A 483 14.31 7.08 -10.95
N ASP A 484 15.46 7.75 -10.96
CA ASP A 484 16.72 7.16 -10.49
C ASP A 484 16.74 7.11 -8.95
N PHE A 485 16.37 5.95 -8.39
CA PHE A 485 16.29 5.75 -6.94
C PHE A 485 17.66 5.40 -6.32
N ASN A 486 18.67 5.13 -7.14
CA ASN A 486 19.96 4.60 -6.71
C ASN A 486 21.18 5.46 -7.09
N GLY A 487 20.96 6.53 -7.86
CA GLY A 487 21.97 7.49 -8.29
C GLY A 487 22.90 6.97 -9.39
N ASP A 488 22.54 5.92 -10.13
CA ASP A 488 23.37 5.38 -11.21
C ASP A 488 23.13 6.07 -12.57
N GLY A 489 22.17 6.99 -12.64
CA GLY A 489 21.79 7.69 -13.86
C GLY A 489 20.87 6.88 -14.78
N HIS A 490 20.35 5.74 -14.31
CA HIS A 490 19.34 4.95 -14.99
C HIS A 490 18.00 5.06 -14.29
N GLU A 491 16.92 5.00 -15.06
CA GLU A 491 15.58 5.11 -14.50
C GLU A 491 15.14 3.77 -13.88
N ASP A 492 14.85 3.82 -12.59
CA ASP A 492 14.31 2.71 -11.83
C ASP A 492 12.79 2.82 -11.73
N ILE A 493 12.11 1.71 -11.41
CA ILE A 493 10.65 1.69 -11.26
C ILE A 493 10.29 1.43 -9.80
N ILE A 494 9.32 2.15 -9.27
CA ILE A 494 8.70 1.85 -7.98
C ILE A 494 7.24 1.47 -8.16
N CYS A 495 6.79 0.45 -7.41
CA CYS A 495 5.41 -0.01 -7.38
C CYS A 495 4.88 0.05 -5.94
N ALA A 496 3.74 0.68 -5.73
CA ALA A 496 2.98 0.56 -4.48
C ALA A 496 2.11 -0.69 -4.53
N ASN A 497 2.27 -1.55 -3.53
CA ASN A 497 1.45 -2.75 -3.40
C ASN A 497 0.06 -2.35 -2.83
N GLY A 498 -1.00 -2.55 -3.61
CA GLY A 498 -2.36 -2.16 -3.25
C GLY A 498 -2.94 -2.84 -2.01
N ASN A 499 -2.62 -4.11 -1.80
CA ASN A 499 -3.16 -4.93 -0.71
C ASN A 499 -2.15 -5.14 0.42
N ASP A 500 -0.93 -4.65 0.25
CA ASP A 500 0.15 -4.74 1.22
C ASP A 500 0.84 -3.38 1.33
N PRO A 501 1.03 -2.80 2.51
CA PRO A 501 1.68 -1.51 2.68
C PRO A 501 3.18 -1.47 2.41
N SER A 502 3.61 -2.02 1.28
CA SER A 502 4.99 -2.08 0.84
C SER A 502 5.15 -1.38 -0.50
N TYR A 503 6.39 -0.99 -0.78
CA TYR A 503 6.79 -0.58 -2.11
C TYR A 503 7.83 -1.56 -2.62
N ASP A 504 7.69 -1.99 -3.87
CA ASP A 504 8.73 -2.72 -4.57
C ASP A 504 9.49 -1.73 -5.46
N VAL A 505 10.81 -1.64 -5.28
CA VAL A 505 11.69 -0.82 -6.12
C VAL A 505 12.47 -1.76 -7.06
N PHE A 506 12.24 -1.64 -8.35
CA PHE A 506 12.89 -2.39 -9.40
C PHE A 506 14.09 -1.57 -9.88
N LEU A 507 15.30 -1.97 -9.47
CA LEU A 507 16.53 -1.35 -9.91
C LEU A 507 16.95 -1.97 -11.24
N ILE A 508 16.93 -1.17 -12.30
CA ILE A 508 17.14 -1.68 -13.64
C ILE A 508 18.60 -1.49 -14.03
N THR A 509 19.38 -2.57 -14.10
CA THR A 509 20.80 -2.50 -14.47
C THR A 509 21.05 -3.18 -15.82
N CYS A 510 21.41 -2.41 -16.83
CA CYS A 510 21.77 -2.98 -18.12
C CYS A 510 23.28 -3.14 -18.26
N GLU A 511 23.77 -4.38 -18.36
CA GLU A 511 25.16 -4.62 -18.71
C GLU A 511 25.32 -4.36 -20.21
N GLN A 512 26.12 -3.35 -20.57
CA GLN A 512 26.54 -3.18 -21.96
C GLN A 512 27.33 -4.42 -22.40
N LYS A 513 26.93 -5.01 -23.52
CA LYS A 513 27.77 -5.96 -24.25
C LYS A 513 29.08 -5.24 -24.60
N LEU A 514 30.16 -5.55 -23.88
CA LEU A 514 31.50 -5.29 -24.37
C LEU A 514 31.65 -6.16 -25.64
N ASN A 515 31.62 -5.51 -26.80
CA ASN A 515 31.86 -6.14 -28.10
C ASN A 515 33.28 -6.72 -28.21
#